data_AF-A0A1M4UXS9-F1
#
_entry.id   AF-A0A1M4UXS9-F1
#
_cell.length_a   1.000
_cell.length_b   1.000
_cell.length_c   1.000
_cell.angle_alpha   90.00
_cell.angle_beta   90.00
_cell.angle_gamma   90.00
#
_symmetry.space_group_name_H-M   'P 1'
#
loop_
_entity.id
_entity.type
_entity.pdbx_description
1 polymer ?
#
loop_
_entity_poly.entity_id
_entity_poly.type
_entity_poly.pdbx_seq_one_letter_code
_entity_poly.pdbx_strand_id
1 'polypeptide(L)'
;MPAAPVLRGLQSMAFAFAGACVLVAVIAVGGVYPGVGLRFDPAALLPLVVAAADLLLVTLLERQAPPANAAEPEGAAHLLRTTALARMAFAEAPTLVGFVLVFVLSDTVLPVVLGLLGSLLLFAVWWPGERLVAAVRRRVEPIGGGPALNEALR
;
A
#
# COMPACT_ATOMS: atom_id res chain seq x y z
N MET A 1 1.25 24.73 6.48
CA MET A 1 1.01 24.79 5.02
C MET A 1 -0.15 23.86 4.71
N PRO A 2 -1.22 24.32 4.05
CA PRO A 2 -2.34 23.43 3.71
C PRO A 2 -1.83 22.31 2.79
N ALA A 3 -2.12 21.05 3.12
CA ALA A 3 -1.82 19.93 2.24
C ALA A 3 -2.55 20.16 0.90
N ALA A 4 -1.80 20.06 -0.19
CA ALA A 4 -2.26 20.14 -1.58
C ALA A 4 -3.58 19.38 -1.78
N PRO A 5 -4.51 19.85 -2.63
CA PRO A 5 -5.73 19.09 -2.95
C PRO A 5 -5.42 17.68 -3.46
N VAL A 6 -4.32 17.50 -4.20
CA VAL A 6 -3.84 16.19 -4.67
C VAL A 6 -3.46 15.26 -3.52
N LEU A 7 -2.73 15.76 -2.52
CA LEU A 7 -2.32 14.95 -1.36
C LEU A 7 -3.53 14.54 -0.52
N ARG A 8 -4.53 15.43 -0.35
CA ARG A 8 -5.77 15.07 0.34
C ARG A 8 -6.57 14.02 -0.41
N GLY A 9 -6.66 14.13 -1.74
CA GLY A 9 -7.31 13.12 -2.58
C GLY A 9 -6.64 11.76 -2.42
N LEU A 10 -5.31 11.72 -2.51
CA LEU A 10 -4.52 10.52 -2.27
C LEU A 10 -4.74 9.97 -0.85
N GLN A 11 -4.79 10.83 0.17
CA GLN A 11 -5.03 10.44 1.57
C GLN A 11 -6.40 9.79 1.74
N SER A 12 -7.45 10.40 1.17
CA SER A 12 -8.78 9.84 1.16
C SER A 12 -8.82 8.45 0.52
N MET A 13 -8.13 8.28 -0.62
CA MET A 13 -8.02 6.97 -1.29
C MET A 13 -7.32 5.93 -0.42
N ALA A 14 -6.20 6.29 0.24
CA ALA A 14 -5.50 5.37 1.13
C ALA A 14 -6.36 4.94 2.33
N PHE A 15 -7.11 5.88 2.92
CA PHE A 15 -8.03 5.55 4.00
C PHE A 15 -9.17 4.64 3.52
N ALA A 16 -9.68 4.86 2.31
CA ALA A 16 -10.69 3.97 1.71
C ALA A 16 -10.14 2.55 1.51
N PHE A 17 -8.92 2.42 0.99
CA PHE A 17 -8.23 1.13 0.81
C PHE A 17 -7.93 0.43 2.14
N ALA A 18 -7.36 1.14 3.12
CA ALA A 18 -7.15 0.59 4.46
C ALA A 18 -8.47 0.16 5.12
N GLY A 19 -9.53 0.96 4.95
CA GLY A 19 -10.88 0.63 5.38
C GLY A 19 -11.43 -0.62 4.70
N ALA A 20 -11.18 -0.81 3.40
CA ALA A 20 -11.56 -2.01 2.66
C ALA A 20 -10.83 -3.26 3.20
N CYS A 21 -9.53 -3.18 3.48
CA CYS A 21 -8.77 -4.26 4.13
C CYS A 21 -9.38 -4.65 5.48
N VAL A 22 -9.71 -3.65 6.32
CA VAL A 22 -10.38 -3.87 7.61
C VAL A 22 -11.75 -4.52 7.41
N LEU A 23 -12.55 -4.04 6.45
CA LEU A 23 -13.88 -4.58 6.16
C LEU A 23 -13.80 -6.05 5.72
N VAL A 24 -12.88 -6.39 4.81
CA VAL A 24 -12.65 -7.77 4.36
C VAL A 24 -12.27 -8.66 5.54
N ALA A 25 -11.36 -8.20 6.39
CA ALA A 25 -10.97 -8.96 7.57
C ALA A 25 -12.14 -9.18 8.55
N VAL A 26 -12.96 -8.15 8.79
CA VAL A 26 -14.16 -8.25 9.64
C VAL A 26 -15.17 -9.23 9.05
N ILE A 27 -15.42 -9.18 7.74
CA ILE A 27 -16.33 -10.12 7.05
C ILE A 27 -15.80 -11.55 7.17
N ALA A 28 -14.50 -11.76 6.94
CA ALA A 28 -13.89 -13.07 7.04
C ALA A 28 -13.98 -13.65 8.47
N VAL A 29 -13.66 -12.85 9.49
CA VAL A 29 -13.64 -13.29 10.88
C VAL A 29 -15.06 -13.45 11.45
N GLY A 30 -15.95 -12.49 11.20
CA GLY A 30 -17.27 -12.43 11.83
C GLY A 30 -18.41 -13.05 11.01
N GLY A 31 -18.32 -13.04 9.69
CA GLY A 31 -19.42 -13.43 8.80
C GLY A 31 -19.30 -14.83 8.22
N VAL A 32 -18.08 -15.26 7.86
CA VAL A 32 -17.87 -16.52 7.11
C VAL A 32 -17.43 -17.68 8.03
N TYR A 33 -16.68 -17.40 9.10
CA TYR A 33 -16.06 -18.42 9.94
C TYR A 33 -16.38 -18.26 11.44
N PRO A 34 -17.66 -18.26 11.86
CA PRO A 34 -18.01 -18.18 13.27
C PRO A 34 -17.52 -19.42 14.02
N GLY A 35 -16.70 -19.23 15.06
CA GLY A 35 -16.21 -20.30 15.94
C GLY A 35 -14.86 -20.91 15.57
N VAL A 36 -14.20 -20.39 14.53
CA VAL A 36 -12.88 -20.87 14.10
C VAL A 36 -11.79 -20.22 14.96
N GLY A 37 -10.97 -21.03 15.62
CA GLY A 37 -9.95 -20.57 16.58
C GLY A 37 -8.67 -20.01 15.95
N LEU A 38 -7.82 -19.43 16.80
CA LEU A 38 -6.44 -19.08 16.45
C LEU A 38 -5.57 -20.33 16.60
N ARG A 39 -5.39 -21.08 15.51
CA ARG A 39 -4.45 -22.21 15.46
C ARG A 39 -3.22 -21.75 14.72
N PHE A 40 -2.05 -22.04 15.29
CA PHE A 40 -0.78 -21.74 14.65
C PHE A 40 -0.44 -22.82 13.64
N ASP A 41 -0.52 -22.47 12.36
CA ASP A 41 0.00 -23.22 11.23
C ASP A 41 1.16 -22.39 10.62
N PRO A 42 2.33 -22.98 10.32
CA PRO A 42 3.40 -22.29 9.60
C PRO A 42 2.91 -21.59 8.31
N ALA A 43 1.94 -22.16 7.60
CA ALA A 43 1.34 -21.55 6.42
C ALA A 43 0.61 -20.23 6.72
N ALA A 44 0.13 -20.02 7.96
CA ALA A 44 -0.51 -18.79 8.38
C ALA A 44 0.44 -17.59 8.39
N LEU A 45 1.76 -17.80 8.36
CA LEU A 45 2.77 -16.74 8.28
C LEU A 45 2.98 -16.20 6.86
N LEU A 46 2.48 -16.88 5.83
CA LEU A 46 2.66 -16.49 4.44
C LEU A 46 2.22 -15.03 4.14
N PRO A 47 1.12 -14.50 4.69
CA PRO A 47 0.74 -13.09 4.51
C PRO A 47 1.81 -12.11 5.02
N LEU A 48 2.53 -12.45 6.11
CA LEU A 48 3.63 -11.64 6.60
C LEU A 48 4.85 -11.72 5.68
N VAL A 49 5.11 -12.90 5.11
CA VAL A 49 6.17 -13.07 4.10
C VAL A 49 5.87 -12.22 2.87
N VAL A 50 4.61 -12.19 2.42
CA VAL A 50 4.16 -11.32 1.33
C VAL A 50 4.33 -9.85 1.71
N ALA A 51 3.91 -9.44 2.91
CA ALA A 51 4.10 -8.05 3.35
C ALA A 51 5.58 -7.63 3.37
N ALA A 52 6.48 -8.52 3.80
CA ALA A 52 7.92 -8.27 3.78
C ALA A 52 8.48 -8.21 2.34
N ALA A 53 8.01 -9.10 1.47
CA ALA A 53 8.37 -9.12 0.06
C ALA A 53 7.90 -7.85 -0.65
N ASP A 54 6.68 -7.39 -0.39
CA ASP A 54 6.11 -6.16 -0.93
C ASP A 54 6.90 -4.94 -0.46
N LEU A 55 7.29 -4.90 0.83
CA LEU A 55 8.17 -3.88 1.37
C LEU A 55 9.49 -3.80 0.58
N LEU A 56 10.12 -4.94 0.35
CA LEU A 56 11.38 -5.03 -0.40
C LEU A 56 11.18 -4.67 -1.89
N LEU A 57 10.15 -5.20 -2.53
CA LEU A 57 9.91 -5.04 -3.96
C LEU A 57 9.60 -3.58 -4.29
N VAL A 58 8.69 -2.94 -3.56
CA VAL A 58 8.35 -1.53 -3.78
C VAL A 58 9.55 -0.63 -3.53
N THR A 59 10.34 -0.90 -2.47
CA THR A 59 11.55 -0.11 -2.21
C THR A 59 12.63 -0.28 -3.28
N LEU A 60 12.73 -1.46 -3.91
CA LEU A 60 13.63 -1.70 -5.04
C LEU A 60 13.12 -1.06 -6.34
N LEU A 61 11.84 -1.23 -6.67
CA LEU A 61 11.21 -0.60 -7.82
C LEU A 61 11.30 0.93 -7.74
N GLU A 62 11.19 1.48 -6.53
CA GLU A 62 11.34 2.91 -6.32
C GLU A 62 12.73 3.45 -6.65
N ARG A 63 13.76 2.62 -6.53
CA ARG A 63 15.14 2.95 -6.89
C ARG A 63 15.43 2.82 -8.38
N GLN A 64 14.71 1.96 -9.10
CA GLN A 64 15.00 1.60 -10.49
C GLN A 64 14.07 2.25 -11.52
N ALA A 65 12.94 2.83 -11.12
CA ALA A 65 11.98 3.38 -12.05
C ALA A 65 12.58 4.54 -12.89
N PRO A 66 12.54 4.47 -14.23
CA PRO A 66 13.08 5.50 -15.10
C PRO A 66 12.28 6.81 -14.98
N PRO A 67 12.90 7.96 -15.29
CA PRO A 67 12.22 9.25 -15.30
C PRO A 67 11.27 9.33 -16.51
N ALA A 68 10.02 8.94 -16.36
CA ALA A 68 9.00 9.24 -17.36
C ALA A 68 8.73 10.77 -17.33
N ASN A 69 9.15 11.50 -18.38
CA ASN A 69 8.93 12.95 -18.63
C ASN A 69 8.41 13.78 -17.45
N ALA A 70 9.16 13.80 -16.33
CA ALA A 70 8.73 14.50 -15.13
C ALA A 70 9.10 16.00 -15.17
N ALA A 71 9.63 16.47 -16.30
CA ALA A 71 9.89 17.88 -16.58
C ALA A 71 8.59 18.68 -16.72
N GLU A 72 7.47 18.02 -17.03
CA GLU A 72 6.15 18.65 -17.13
C GLU A 72 5.30 18.39 -15.87
N PRO A 73 4.45 19.35 -15.44
CA PRO A 73 3.60 19.20 -14.26
C PRO A 73 2.67 17.98 -14.35
N GLU A 74 2.12 17.70 -15.53
CA GLU A 74 1.25 16.55 -15.77
C GLU A 74 2.01 15.22 -15.61
N GLY A 75 3.25 15.15 -16.09
CA GLY A 75 4.12 13.99 -15.91
C GLY A 75 4.47 13.72 -14.44
N ALA A 76 4.79 14.78 -13.69
CA ALA A 76 5.05 14.68 -12.25
C ALA A 76 3.80 14.24 -11.44
N ALA A 77 2.62 14.77 -11.79
CA ALA A 77 1.35 14.37 -11.19
C ALA A 77 0.99 12.90 -11.52
N HIS A 78 1.25 12.47 -12.76
CA HIS A 78 1.06 11.08 -13.17
C HIS A 78 1.96 10.13 -12.38
N LEU A 79 3.25 10.45 -12.24
CA LEU A 79 4.19 9.66 -11.43
C LEU A 79 3.80 9.57 -9.95
N LEU A 80 3.29 10.65 -9.36
CA LEU A 80 2.74 10.65 -8.01
C LEU A 80 1.57 9.67 -7.89
N ARG A 81 0.60 9.75 -8.82
CA ARG A 81 -0.59 8.90 -8.81
C ARG A 81 -0.24 7.43 -9.02
N THR A 82 0.59 7.10 -10.01
CA THR A 82 0.96 5.70 -10.30
C THR A 82 1.76 5.09 -9.16
N THR A 83 2.70 5.84 -8.57
CA THR A 83 3.47 5.36 -7.41
C THR A 83 2.56 5.17 -6.19
N ALA A 84 1.61 6.08 -5.96
CA ALA A 84 0.64 5.94 -4.87
C ALA A 84 -0.27 4.73 -5.07
N LEU A 85 -0.83 4.54 -6.27
CA LEU A 85 -1.70 3.40 -6.58
C LEU A 85 -0.95 2.07 -6.48
N ALA A 86 0.29 2.00 -6.95
CA ALA A 86 1.12 0.81 -6.80
C ALA A 86 1.31 0.45 -5.32
N ARG A 87 1.70 1.42 -4.48
CA ARG A 87 1.83 1.23 -3.02
C ARG A 87 0.52 0.76 -2.38
N MET A 88 -0.62 1.32 -2.77
CA MET A 88 -1.93 0.90 -2.26
C MET A 88 -2.22 -0.56 -2.64
N ALA A 89 -2.04 -0.93 -3.92
CA ALA A 89 -2.30 -2.28 -4.40
C ALA A 89 -1.42 -3.33 -3.69
N PHE A 90 -0.12 -3.05 -3.54
CA PHE A 90 0.79 -3.92 -2.78
C PHE A 90 0.43 -3.96 -1.30
N ALA A 91 -0.03 -2.86 -0.71
CA ALA A 91 -0.45 -2.86 0.68
C ALA A 91 -1.68 -3.74 0.93
N GLU A 92 -2.54 -4.02 -0.05
CA GLU A 92 -3.69 -4.94 0.13
C GLU A 92 -3.34 -6.42 -0.04
N ALA A 93 -2.27 -6.72 -0.78
CA ALA A 93 -1.91 -8.10 -1.12
C ALA A 93 -1.78 -9.04 0.09
N PRO A 94 -1.18 -8.64 1.23
CA PRO A 94 -1.12 -9.48 2.43
C PRO A 94 -2.51 -9.87 2.94
N THR A 95 -3.45 -8.94 3.01
CA THR A 95 -4.82 -9.21 3.46
C THR A 95 -5.54 -10.16 2.52
N LEU A 96 -5.40 -9.99 1.21
CA LEU A 96 -5.99 -10.88 0.21
C LEU A 96 -5.40 -12.30 0.29
N VAL A 97 -4.08 -12.43 0.46
CA VAL A 97 -3.42 -13.73 0.66
C VAL A 97 -3.91 -14.39 1.93
N GLY A 98 -4.03 -13.63 3.03
CA GLY A 98 -4.64 -14.12 4.26
C GLY A 98 -6.05 -14.66 4.05
N PHE A 99 -6.89 -13.92 3.31
CA PHE A 99 -8.25 -14.33 2.97
C PHE A 99 -8.30 -15.63 2.18
N VAL A 100 -7.47 -15.77 1.15
CA VAL A 100 -7.36 -17.00 0.36
C VAL A 100 -6.91 -18.17 1.23
N LEU A 101 -5.96 -17.96 2.14
CA LEU A 101 -5.49 -19.02 3.04
C LEU A 101 -6.54 -19.48 4.03
N VAL A 102 -7.38 -18.58 4.54
CA VAL A 102 -8.50 -18.98 5.39
C VAL A 102 -9.47 -19.86 4.61
N PHE A 103 -9.71 -19.56 3.34
CA PHE A 103 -10.54 -20.41 2.46
C PHE A 103 -9.93 -21.80 2.25
N VAL A 104 -8.61 -21.88 2.08
CA VAL A 104 -7.91 -23.17 1.85
C VAL A 104 -7.74 -23.99 3.13
N LEU A 105 -7.34 -23.35 4.23
CA LEU A 105 -7.01 -24.03 5.49
C LEU A 105 -8.26 -24.32 6.34
N SER A 106 -9.36 -23.59 6.13
CA SER A 106 -10.71 -23.76 6.72
C SER A 106 -10.81 -23.75 8.27
N ASP A 107 -9.71 -23.95 8.99
CA ASP A 107 -9.67 -24.22 10.43
C ASP A 107 -9.03 -23.10 11.25
N THR A 108 -8.63 -22.00 10.61
CA THR A 108 -8.11 -20.84 11.33
C THR A 108 -8.34 -19.53 10.60
N VAL A 109 -8.60 -18.46 11.36
CA VAL A 109 -8.67 -17.07 10.85
C VAL A 109 -7.35 -16.31 11.01
N LEU A 110 -6.34 -16.94 11.61
CA LEU A 110 -5.03 -16.33 11.87
C LEU A 110 -4.36 -15.74 10.60
N PRO A 111 -4.39 -16.38 9.41
CA PRO A 111 -3.81 -15.80 8.20
C PRO A 111 -4.43 -14.46 7.81
N VAL A 112 -5.76 -14.29 7.92
CA VAL A 112 -6.44 -13.01 7.64
C VAL A 112 -5.98 -11.93 8.62
N VAL A 113 -5.90 -12.25 9.91
CA VAL A 113 -5.46 -11.30 10.94
C VAL A 113 -4.02 -10.85 10.67
N LEU A 114 -3.13 -11.79 10.36
CA LEU A 114 -1.73 -11.49 10.04
C LEU A 114 -1.60 -10.71 8.72
N GLY A 115 -2.42 -11.03 7.71
CA GLY A 115 -2.50 -10.28 6.47
C GLY A 115 -2.95 -8.84 6.70
N LEU A 116 -4.01 -8.64 7.49
CA LEU A 116 -4.48 -7.30 7.87
C LEU A 116 -3.39 -6.51 8.58
N LEU A 117 -2.71 -7.11 9.56
CA LEU A 117 -1.62 -6.45 10.28
C LEU A 117 -0.48 -6.07 9.33
N GLY A 118 -0.08 -6.97 8.43
CA GLY A 118 0.91 -6.68 7.39
C GLY A 118 0.51 -5.50 6.51
N SER A 119 -0.72 -5.52 5.99
CA SER A 119 -1.29 -4.44 5.18
C SER A 119 -1.31 -3.10 5.90
N LEU A 120 -1.78 -3.07 7.15
CA LEU A 120 -1.82 -1.84 7.96
C LEU A 120 -0.43 -1.29 8.26
N LEU A 121 0.55 -2.17 8.51
CA LEU A 121 1.94 -1.75 8.68
C LEU A 121 2.52 -1.17 7.39
N LEU A 122 2.24 -1.77 6.23
CA LEU A 122 2.65 -1.22 4.94
C LEU A 122 2.04 0.17 4.70
N PHE A 123 0.74 0.35 4.99
CA PHE A 123 0.12 1.66 4.96
C PHE A 123 0.80 2.64 5.93
N ALA A 124 1.04 2.26 7.18
CA ALA A 124 1.70 3.12 8.15
C ALA A 124 3.12 3.53 7.73
N VAL A 125 3.86 2.63 7.08
CA VAL A 125 5.25 2.86 6.64
C VAL A 125 5.31 3.71 5.37
N TRP A 126 4.42 3.49 4.40
CA TRP A 126 4.47 4.14 3.08
C TRP A 126 3.63 5.40 2.97
N TRP A 127 2.59 5.54 3.79
CA TRP A 127 1.60 6.60 3.66
C TRP A 127 1.95 7.99 4.20
N PRO A 128 2.94 8.22 5.09
CA PRO A 128 3.30 9.58 5.46
C PRO A 128 3.58 10.38 4.19
N GLY A 129 2.74 11.37 3.86
CA GLY A 129 2.71 12.00 2.53
C GLY A 129 4.06 12.58 2.12
N GLU A 130 4.87 12.95 3.10
CA GLU A 130 6.26 13.37 2.95
C GLU A 130 7.16 12.28 2.34
N ARG A 131 6.97 11.00 2.69
CA ARG A 131 7.74 9.88 2.12
C ARG A 131 7.36 9.60 0.67
N LEU A 132 6.09 9.76 0.32
CA LEU A 132 5.63 9.65 -1.07
C LEU A 132 6.19 10.80 -1.92
N VAL A 133 6.06 12.04 -1.44
CA VAL A 133 6.62 13.21 -2.12
C VAL A 133 8.13 13.14 -2.21
N ALA A 134 8.82 12.69 -1.16
CA ALA A 134 10.28 12.50 -1.19
C ALA A 134 10.71 11.39 -2.16
N ALA A 135 9.90 10.34 -2.33
CA ALA A 135 10.18 9.27 -3.30
C ALA A 135 10.04 9.79 -4.74
N VAL A 136 9.01 10.58 -5.04
CA VAL A 136 8.85 11.18 -6.38
C VAL A 136 9.87 12.28 -6.61
N ARG A 137 10.10 13.18 -5.65
CA ARG A 137 11.11 14.25 -5.74
C ARG A 137 12.48 13.69 -6.12
N ARG A 138 12.93 12.61 -5.48
CA ARG A 138 14.20 11.94 -5.82
C ARG A 138 14.28 11.45 -7.27
N ARG A 139 13.16 11.15 -7.91
CA ARG A 139 13.10 10.75 -9.32
C ARG A 139 13.08 11.93 -10.29
N VAL A 140 12.52 13.04 -9.84
CA VAL A 140 12.24 14.20 -10.69
C VAL A 140 13.35 15.26 -10.62
N GLU A 141 14.06 15.37 -9.49
CA GLU A 141 15.21 16.28 -9.32
C GLU A 141 16.34 16.07 -10.33
N PRO A 142 16.78 14.83 -10.66
CA PRO A 142 17.87 14.60 -11.62
C PRO A 142 17.59 15.09 -13.05
N ILE A 143 16.33 15.28 -13.41
CA ILE A 143 15.90 15.75 -14.74
C ILE A 143 15.34 17.17 -14.71
N GLY A 144 15.57 17.93 -13.62
CA GLY A 144 15.16 19.32 -13.50
C GLY A 144 13.66 19.56 -13.27
N GLY A 145 12.86 18.52 -13.02
CA GLY A 145 11.40 18.66 -12.85
C GLY A 145 10.95 19.09 -11.44
N GLY A 146 11.87 19.50 -10.57
CA GLY A 146 11.54 19.96 -9.21
C GLY A 146 10.47 21.07 -9.17
N PRO A 147 10.52 22.08 -10.06
CA PRO A 147 9.46 23.08 -10.19
C PRO A 147 8.11 22.48 -10.60
N ALA A 148 8.10 21.55 -11.56
CA ALA A 148 6.89 20.86 -12.03
C ALA A 148 6.23 20.03 -10.93
N LEU A 149 7.02 19.35 -10.08
CA LEU A 149 6.49 18.65 -8.90
C LEU A 149 5.89 19.62 -7.88
N ASN A 150 6.55 20.75 -7.63
CA ASN A 150 6.01 21.76 -6.70
C ASN A 150 4.71 22.38 -7.22
N GLU A 151 4.58 22.55 -8.54
CA GLU A 151 3.35 23.01 -9.19
C GLU A 151 2.24 21.95 -9.13
N ALA A 152 2.55 20.68 -9.37
CA ALA A 152 1.61 19.55 -9.20
C ALA A 152 1.12 19.36 -7.75
N LEU A 153 1.86 19.89 -6.78
CA LEU A 153 1.54 19.87 -5.35
C LEU A 153 0.87 21.17 -4.86
N ARG A 154 0.59 22.15 -5.73
CA ARG A 154 -0.22 23.32 -5.36
C ARG A 154 -1.70 23.02 -5.56
#